data_AF-A0A930RGC0-F1
#
_entry.id   AF-A0A930RGC0-F1
#
_cell.length_a   1.000
_cell.length_b   1.000
_cell.length_c   1.000
_cell.angle_alpha   90.00
_cell.angle_beta   90.00
_cell.angle_gamma   90.00
#
_symmetry.space_group_name_H-M   'P 1'
#
loop_
_entity.id
_entity.type
_entity.pdbx_description
1 polymer ?
#
loop_
_entity_poly.entity_id
_entity_poly.type
_entity_poly.pdbx_seq_one_letter_code
_entity_poly.pdbx_strand_id
1 'polypeptide(L)' 'MRLEFLGAAHVVTGSCFLIHTGDHKYLVDCGMYQGTRRLREMNYEPFPFNPAEIDAVFLTHAHIDH' A
#
# COMPACT_ATOMS: atom_id res chain seq x y z
N MET A 1 -5.23 14.03 11.41
CA MET A 1 -5.18 13.29 10.14
C MET A 1 -3.72 13.19 9.70
N ARG A 2 -3.24 11.98 9.39
CA ARG A 2 -1.87 11.73 8.88
C ARG A 2 -1.96 10.79 7.68
N LEU A 3 -1.16 11.03 6.65
CA LEU A 3 -1.06 10.21 5.44
C LEU A 3 0.36 9.65 5.34
N GLU A 4 0.47 8.34 5.08
CA GLU A 4 1.75 7.65 4.88
C GLU A 4 1.80 7.03 3.49
N PHE A 5 2.94 7.21 2.81
CA PHE A 5 3.22 6.65 1.49
C PHE A 5 4.06 5.39 1.69
N LEU A 6 3.42 4.23 1.62
CA LEU A 6 4.04 2.93 1.92
C LEU A 6 4.56 2.23 0.65
N GLY A 7 4.03 2.62 -0.50
CA GLY A 7 4.49 2.19 -1.81
C GLY A 7 4.26 3.26 -2.89
N ALA A 8 4.60 2.95 -4.14
CA ALA A 8 4.69 3.93 -5.25
C ALA A 8 5.54 5.20 -4.92
N ALA A 9 6.42 5.12 -3.92
CA ALA A 9 7.31 6.22 -3.54
C ALA A 9 8.62 6.13 -4.34
N HIS A 10 8.81 7.09 -5.25
CA HIS A 10 9.93 7.11 -6.23
C HIS A 10 9.96 5.90 -7.19
N VAL A 11 8.85 5.17 -7.31
CA VAL A 11 8.65 4.05 -8.24
C VAL A 11 7.21 4.07 -8.75
N VAL A 12 6.91 3.40 -9.87
CA VAL A 12 5.57 3.44 -10.49
C VAL A 12 4.59 2.46 -9.85
N THR A 13 5.07 1.28 -9.44
CA THR A 13 4.21 0.15 -9.03
C THR A 13 4.13 0.00 -7.53
N GLY A 14 3.12 -0.73 -7.04
CA GLY A 14 2.95 -1.05 -5.63
C GLY A 14 2.30 0.09 -4.87
N SER A 15 1.23 0.67 -5.42
CA SER A 15 0.48 1.75 -4.77
C SER A 15 -0.09 1.26 -3.45
N CYS A 16 0.24 1.97 -2.36
CA CYS A 16 -0.19 1.61 -1.01
C CYS A 16 -0.07 2.83 -0.11
N PHE A 17 -1.19 3.36 0.36
CA PHE A 17 -1.23 4.57 1.18
C PHE A 17 -2.06 4.34 2.45
N LEU A 18 -1.52 4.72 3.60
CA LEU A 18 -2.19 4.56 4.89
C LEU A 18 -2.67 5.91 5.42
N ILE A 19 -3.97 6.01 5.68
CA ILE A 19 -4.62 7.19 6.24
C ILE A 19 -4.97 6.92 7.69
N HIS A 20 -4.46 7.75 8.59
CA HIS A 20 -4.81 7.77 10.00
C HIS A 20 -5.80 8.90 10.29
N THR A 21 -6.95 8.56 10.87
CA THR A 21 -7.97 9.54 11.27
C THR A 21 -8.69 9.13 12.56
N GLY A 22 -8.40 9.85 13.65
CA GLY A 22 -8.84 9.44 14.99
C GLY A 22 -8.27 8.07 15.34
N ASP A 23 -9.15 7.16 15.76
CA ASP A 23 -8.81 5.77 16.07
C ASP A 23 -8.86 4.85 14.86
N HIS A 24 -9.16 5.38 13.66
CA HIS A 24 -9.32 4.60 12.43
C HIS A 24 -8.08 4.64 11.53
N LYS A 25 -7.86 3.54 10.83
CA LYS A 25 -6.82 3.33 9.83
C LYS A 25 -7.44 2.80 8.53
N TYR A 26 -7.31 3.59 7.47
CA TYR A 26 -7.81 3.24 6.14
C TYR A 26 -6.65 3.06 5.18
N LEU A 27 -6.72 2.02 4.36
CA LEU A 27 -5.77 1.81 3.27
C LEU A 27 -6.38 2.27 1.95
N VAL A 28 -5.65 3.05 1.18
CA VAL A 28 -5.97 3.36 -0.22
C VAL A 28 -4.96 2.63 -1.08
N ASP A 29 -5.48 1.75 -1.94
CA ASP A 29 -4.72 0.79 -2.75
C ASP A 29 -3.86 -0.20 -1.92
N CYS A 30 -3.58 -1.37 -2.49
CA CYS A 30 -2.71 -2.41 -1.93
C CYS A 30 -2.04 -3.19 -3.08
N GLY A 31 -1.46 -2.44 -4.00
CA GLY A 31 -0.96 -2.92 -5.26
C GLY A 31 0.32 -3.76 -5.17
N MET A 32 0.52 -4.61 -6.17
CA MET A 32 1.74 -5.42 -6.30
C MET A 32 2.88 -4.62 -6.92
N TYR A 33 4.11 -4.75 -6.40
CA TYR A 33 5.32 -4.26 -7.04
C TYR A 33 5.64 -5.07 -8.31
N GLN A 34 5.93 -4.38 -9.42
CA GLN A 34 6.29 -4.98 -10.70
C GLN A 34 7.65 -4.44 -11.19
N GLY A 35 8.11 -4.91 -12.37
CA GLY A 35 9.35 -4.43 -12.97
C GLY A 35 10.57 -5.24 -12.54
N THR A 36 11.63 -4.58 -12.05
CA THR A 36 12.93 -5.24 -11.78
C THR A 36 12.84 -6.33 -10.71
N ARG A 37 13.82 -7.24 -10.67
CA ARG A 37 13.86 -8.31 -9.66
C ARG A 37 13.78 -7.77 -8.24
N ARG A 38 14.56 -6.72 -7.95
CA ARG A 38 14.57 -6.03 -6.65
C ARG A 38 13.20 -5.51 -6.25
N LEU A 39 12.42 -4.95 -7.18
CA LEU A 39 11.07 -4.47 -6.89
C LEU A 39 10.12 -5.65 -6.61
N ARG A 40 10.17 -6.71 -7.42
CA ARG A 40 9.30 -7.87 -7.22
C ARG A 40 9.58 -8.62 -5.92
N GLU A 41 10.82 -8.59 -5.42
CA GLU A 41 11.20 -9.15 -4.12
C GLU A 41 10.45 -8.46 -2.97
N MET A 42 10.08 -7.18 -3.10
CA MET A 42 9.32 -6.44 -2.08
C MET A 42 7.91 -7.03 -1.83
N ASN A 43 7.33 -7.74 -2.79
CA ASN A 43 6.01 -8.39 -2.59
C ASN A 43 6.03 -9.52 -1.57
N TYR A 44 7.22 -10.01 -1.21
CA TYR A 44 7.40 -11.11 -0.25
C TYR A 44 7.85 -10.61 1.13
N GLU A 45 8.13 -9.31 1.26
CA GLU A 45 8.41 -8.68 2.55
C GLU A 45 7.11 -8.46 3.33
N PRO A 46 7.15 -8.47 4.66
CA PRO A 46 5.99 -8.11 5.47
C PRO A 46 5.51 -6.69 5.17
N PHE A 47 4.21 -6.46 5.29
CA PHE A 47 3.67 -5.10 5.22
C PHE A 47 4.32 -4.20 6.28
N PRO A 48 4.60 -2.92 5.98
CA PRO A 48 5.15 -1.96 6.94
C PRO A 48 4.11 -1.46 7.97
N PHE A 49 2.96 -2.14 8.07
CA PHE A 49 1.85 -1.89 8.97
C PHE A 49 1.23 -3.23 9.40
N ASN A 50 0.46 -3.23 10.48
CA ASN A 50 -0.31 -4.40 10.91
C ASN A 50 -1.62 -4.49 10.10
N PRO A 51 -1.81 -5.50 9.23
CA PRO A 51 -3.02 -5.60 8.41
C PRO A 51 -4.28 -5.80 9.25
N ALA A 52 -4.17 -6.38 10.45
CA ALA A 52 -5.30 -6.61 11.35
C ALA A 52 -5.87 -5.32 11.97
N GLU A 53 -5.15 -4.20 11.86
CA GLU A 53 -5.59 -2.88 12.36
C GLU A 53 -6.23 -2.01 11.28
N ILE A 54 -6.34 -2.49 10.04
CA ILE A 54 -6.95 -1.75 8.94
C ILE A 54 -8.47 -1.94 8.97
N ASP A 55 -9.20 -0.84 9.11
CA ASP A 55 -10.67 -0.86 9.18
C ASP A 55 -11.31 -1.12 7.81
N ALA A 56 -10.74 -0.54 6.74
CA ALA A 56 -11.19 -0.73 5.37
C ALA A 56 -10.08 -0.47 4.35
N VAL A 57 -10.22 -1.09 3.18
CA VAL A 57 -9.36 -0.89 2.01
C VAL A 57 -10.21 -0.32 0.88
N PHE A 58 -9.73 0.76 0.26
CA PHE A 58 -10.34 1.40 -0.91
C PHE A 58 -9.45 1.16 -2.13
N LEU A 59 -9.95 0.42 -3.12
CA LEU A 59 -9.25 0.22 -4.39
C LEU A 59 -9.69 1.29 -5.39
N THR A 60 -8.75 2.06 -5.91
CA THR A 60 -9.06 3.18 -6.81
C THR A 60 -9.53 2.71 -8.19
N HIS A 61 -8.92 1.65 -8.72
CA HIS A 61 -9.27 1.00 -9.99
C HIS A 61 -8.64 -0.41 -10.06
N ALA A 62 -8.85 -1.13 -11.18
CA ALA A 62 -8.55 -2.56 -11.29
C ALA A 62 -7.14 -2.90 -11.84
N HIS A 63 -6.21 -1.95 -11.91
CA HIS A 63 -4.83 -2.27 -12.26
C HIS A 63 -4.15 -3.02 -11.11
N ILE A 64 -3.27 -3.98 -11.45
CA ILE A 64 -2.68 -4.91 -10.47
C ILE A 64 -1.68 -4.25 -9.51
N ASP A 65 -1.13 -3.09 -9.89
CA ASP A 65 -0.26 -2.28 -9.05
C ASP A 65 -1.02 -1.28 -8.18
N HIS A 66 -2.35 -1.44 -8.06
CA HIS A 66 -3.27 -0.73 -7.18
C HIS A 66 -4.05 -1.67 -6.26
#